data_AF-J3CJT0-F1
#
_entry.id   AF-J3CJT0-F1
#
_cell.length_a   1.000
_cell.length_b   1.000
_cell.length_c   1.000
_cell.angle_alpha   90.00
_cell.angle_beta   90.00
_cell.angle_gamma   90.00
#
_symmetry.space_group_name_H-M   'P 1'
#
loop_
_entity.id
_entity.type
_entity.pdbx_description
1 polymer ?
#
loop_
_entity_poly.entity_id
_entity_poly.type
_entity_poly.pdbx_seq_one_letter_code
_entity_poly.pdbx_strand_id
1 'polypeptide(L)'
;MGVQAVSNAIGVIEIIIAFLLIFSVKFAFLKRYAGVAMTITFLVTLSYLFTTPGIWKIVDGIPVTDFFILKDVMFLGFGLTLFQNN
;
A
#
# COMPACT_ATOMS: atom_id res chain seq x y z
N MET A 1 2.85 -19.70 6.52
CA MET A 1 3.16 -18.35 7.06
C MET A 1 1.85 -17.74 7.56
N GLY A 2 1.81 -17.22 8.79
CA GLY A 2 0.58 -16.64 9.35
C GLY A 2 0.30 -15.24 8.81
N VAL A 3 -0.96 -14.79 8.87
CA VAL A 3 -1.41 -13.45 8.43
C VAL A 3 -0.58 -12.34 9.08
N GLN A 4 -0.15 -12.53 10.34
CA GLN A 4 0.72 -11.59 11.07
C GLN A 4 2.11 -11.43 10.44
N ALA A 5 2.71 -12.51 9.94
CA ALA A 5 4.04 -12.45 9.32
C ALA A 5 4.01 -11.64 8.03
N VAL A 6 2.95 -11.84 7.24
CA VAL A 6 2.68 -11.11 6.00
C VAL A 6 2.40 -9.63 6.29
N SER A 7 1.55 -9.35 7.29
CA SER A 7 1.26 -7.97 7.72
C SER A 7 2.51 -7.23 8.20
N ASN A 8 3.37 -7.89 8.97
CA ASN A 8 4.61 -7.28 9.46
C ASN A 8 5.58 -7.00 8.31
N ALA A 9 5.68 -7.91 7.33
CA ALA A 9 6.51 -7.69 6.14
C ALA A 9 6.05 -6.47 5.34
N ILE A 10 4.74 -6.30 5.15
CA ILE A 10 4.19 -5.13 4.48
C ILE A 10 4.43 -3.86 5.28
N GLY A 11 4.23 -3.90 6.60
CA GLY A 11 4.53 -2.76 7.47
C GLY A 11 5.99 -2.30 7.36
N VAL A 12 6.94 -3.22 7.24
CA VAL A 12 8.37 -2.88 7.02
C VAL A 12 8.57 -2.23 5.64
N ILE A 13 7.94 -2.76 4.59
CA ILE A 13 8.00 -2.19 3.24
C ILE A 13 7.43 -0.77 3.22
N GLU A 14 6.32 -0.51 3.92
CA GLU A 14 5.72 0.82 4.04
C GLU A 14 6.65 1.82 4.71
N ILE A 15 7.35 1.41 5.76
CA ILE A 15 8.36 2.26 6.43
C ILE A 15 9.50 2.61 5.47
N ILE A 16 9.97 1.65 4.66
CA ILE A 16 11.01 1.89 3.66
C ILE A 16 10.52 2.89 2.60
N ILE A 17 9.28 2.73 2.12
CA ILE A 17 8.65 3.66 1.15
C ILE A 17 8.55 5.07 1.75
N ALA A 18 8.17 5.19 3.03
CA ALA A 18 8.09 6.47 3.72
C ALA A 18 9.45 7.18 3.76
N PHE A 19 10.53 6.45 4.10
CA PHE A 19 11.89 7.00 4.00
C PHE A 19 12.25 7.40 2.57
N LEU A 20 11.92 6.56 1.58
CA LEU A 20 12.19 6.84 0.18
C LEU A 20 11.48 8.13 -0.28
N LEU A 21 10.24 8.34 0.15
CA LEU A 21 9.47 9.55 -0.12
C LEU A 21 10.09 10.79 0.51
N ILE A 22 10.50 10.72 1.79
CA ILE A 22 11.18 11.82 2.47
C ILE A 22 12.46 12.21 1.72
N PHE A 23 13.27 11.22 1.31
CA PHE A 23 14.49 11.48 0.53
C PHE A 23 14.19 11.96 -0.90
N SER A 24 13.07 11.54 -1.50
CA SER A 24 12.65 11.96 -2.84
C SER A 24 12.34 13.45 -2.95
N VAL A 25 12.06 14.13 -1.83
CA VAL A 25 11.90 15.59 -1.78
C VAL A 25 13.19 16.29 -2.22
N LYS A 26 14.35 15.74 -1.86
CA LYS A 26 15.67 16.30 -2.21
C LYS A 26 16.21 15.73 -3.52
N PHE A 27 15.84 14.51 -3.87
CA PHE A 27 16.36 13.81 -5.04
C PHE A 27 15.21 13.39 -5.98
N ALA A 28 15.02 14.13 -7.07
CA ALA A 28 13.93 13.88 -8.02
C ALA A 28 13.96 12.46 -8.60
N PHE A 29 15.14 11.84 -8.77
CA PHE A 29 15.25 10.47 -9.28
C PHE A 29 14.63 9.42 -8.35
N LEU A 30 14.58 9.67 -7.02
CA LEU A 30 13.98 8.76 -6.05
C LEU A 30 12.45 8.71 -6.17
N LYS A 31 11.82 9.75 -6.73
CA LYS A 31 10.36 9.82 -6.89
C LYS A 31 9.84 8.66 -7.75
N ARG A 32 10.53 8.33 -8.84
CA ARG A 32 10.13 7.20 -9.71
C ARG A 32 10.17 5.86 -8.97
N TYR A 33 11.21 5.64 -8.17
CA TYR A 33 11.32 4.42 -7.36
C TYR A 33 10.25 4.36 -6.27
N ALA A 34 9.94 5.48 -5.61
CA ALA A 34 8.86 5.55 -4.63
C ALA A 34 7.49 5.27 -5.26
N GLY A 35 7.22 5.85 -6.43
CA GLY A 35 5.98 5.62 -7.19
C GLY A 35 5.77 4.15 -7.55
N VAL A 36 6.81 3.50 -8.07
CA VAL A 36 6.76 2.07 -8.42
C VAL A 36 6.57 1.21 -7.17
N ALA A 37 7.32 1.48 -6.10
CA ALA A 37 7.20 0.74 -4.85
C ALA A 37 5.79 0.87 -4.23
N MET A 38 5.22 2.08 -4.19
CA MET A 38 3.85 2.31 -3.73
C MET A 38 2.81 1.54 -4.57
N THR A 39 2.98 1.53 -5.90
CA THR A 39 2.08 0.81 -6.80
C THR A 39 2.13 -0.70 -6.57
N ILE A 40 3.34 -1.26 -6.41
CA ILE A 40 3.52 -2.70 -6.14
C ILE A 40 2.89 -3.07 -4.80
N THR A 41 3.15 -2.31 -3.75
CA THR A 41 2.56 -2.57 -2.41
C THR A 41 1.04 -2.54 -2.48
N PHE A 42 0.45 -1.56 -3.16
CA PHE A 42 -0.99 -1.52 -3.39
C PHE A 42 -1.51 -2.77 -4.13
N LEU A 43 -0.84 -3.21 -5.20
CA LEU A 43 -1.26 -4.41 -5.93
C LEU A 43 -1.20 -5.66 -5.06
N VAL A 44 -0.19 -5.78 -4.20
CA VAL A 44 -0.07 -6.87 -3.23
C VAL A 44 -1.22 -6.84 -2.23
N THR A 45 -1.55 -5.68 -1.66
CA THR A 45 -2.63 -5.58 -0.67
C THR A 45 -4.02 -5.70 -1.29
N LEU A 46 -4.21 -5.19 -2.51
CA LEU A 46 -5.40 -5.42 -3.32
C LEU A 46 -5.59 -6.91 -3.61
N SER A 47 -4.51 -7.64 -3.89
CA SER A 47 -4.59 -9.09 -4.09
C SER A 47 -5.14 -9.80 -2.86
N TYR A 48 -4.89 -9.30 -1.64
CA TYR A 48 -5.47 -9.88 -0.43
C TYR A 48 -6.98 -9.74 -0.33
N LEU A 49 -7.57 -8.65 -0.85
CA LEU A 49 -9.03 -8.47 -0.91
C LEU A 49 -9.72 -9.67 -1.58
N PHE A 50 -9.08 -10.24 -2.59
CA PHE A 50 -9.62 -11.36 -3.38
C PHE A 50 -9.13 -12.73 -2.91
N THR A 51 -7.91 -12.81 -2.37
CA THR A 51 -7.27 -14.10 -2.02
C THR A 51 -7.40 -14.48 -0.55
N THR A 52 -7.76 -13.56 0.34
CA THR A 52 -7.85 -13.83 1.78
C THR A 52 -9.29 -14.16 2.19
N PRO A 53 -9.57 -15.40 2.64
CA PRO A 53 -10.89 -15.78 3.12
C PRO A 53 -11.26 -14.97 4.37
N GLY A 54 -12.48 -14.41 4.40
CA GLY A 54 -12.99 -13.68 5.56
C GLY A 54 -12.57 -12.21 5.66
N ILE A 55 -12.01 -11.61 4.60
CA ILE A 55 -11.83 -10.14 4.51
C ILE A 55 -13.16 -9.40 4.34
N TRP A 56 -14.09 -10.00 3.60
CA TRP A 56 -15.45 -9.48 3.48
C TRP A 56 -16.23 -9.83 4.74
N LYS A 57 -16.09 -9.01 5.78
CA LYS A 57 -16.88 -9.14 7.01
C LYS A 57 -18.09 -8.25 6.92
N ILE A 58 -19.24 -8.80 7.29
CA ILE A 58 -20.45 -8.02 7.47
C ILE A 58 -20.60 -7.86 8.97
N VAL A 59 -20.42 -6.63 9.46
CA VAL A 59 -20.65 -6.27 10.86
C VAL A 59 -21.90 -5.39 10.88
N ASP A 60 -22.90 -5.78 11.65
CA ASP A 60 -24.17 -5.07 11.78
C ASP A 60 -24.88 -4.76 10.44
N GLY A 61 -24.80 -5.69 9.48
CA GLY A 61 -25.43 -5.56 8.15
C GLY A 61 -24.67 -4.67 7.17
N ILE A 62 -23.55 -4.08 7.59
CA ILE A 62 -22.68 -3.26 6.73
C ILE A 62 -21.45 -4.09 6.35
N PRO A 63 -21.13 -4.23 5.05
CA PRO A 63 -19.87 -4.81 4.63
C PRO A 63 -18.71 -3.90 5.07
N VAL A 64 -17.92 -4.37 6.02
CA VAL A 64 -16.71 -3.72 6.52
C VAL A 64 -15.53 -4.48 5.95
N THR A 65 -14.83 -3.84 5.02
CA THR A 65 -13.48 -4.27 4.63
C THR A 65 -12.51 -3.77 5.70
N ASP A 66 -11.57 -4.60 6.13
CA ASP A 66 -10.54 -4.17 7.07
C ASP A 66 -9.81 -2.90 6.56
N PHE A 67 -9.49 -1.98 7.49
CA PHE A 67 -8.79 -0.70 7.24
C PHE A 67 -7.45 -0.84 6.51
N PHE A 68 -6.96 -2.07 6.34
CA PHE A 68 -5.73 -2.41 5.66
C PHE A 68 -5.72 -1.96 4.19
N ILE A 69 -6.85 -2.04 3.48
CA ILE A 69 -6.91 -1.70 2.04
C ILE A 69 -7.12 -0.19 1.84
N LEU A 70 -7.86 0.46 2.73
CA LEU A 70 -8.22 1.87 2.61
C LEU A 70 -6.98 2.78 2.60
N LYS A 71 -5.98 2.45 3.43
CA LYS A 71 -4.70 3.20 3.47
C LYS A 71 -3.91 3.09 2.16
N ASP A 72 -3.99 1.95 1.46
CA ASP A 72 -3.15 1.69 0.30
C ASP A 72 -3.73 2.31 -0.98
N VAL A 73 -5.05 2.53 -1.05
CA VAL A 73 -5.69 3.32 -2.13
C VAL A 73 -5.11 4.74 -2.16
N MET A 74 -4.81 5.30 -0.98
CA MET A 74 -4.10 6.58 -0.88
C MET A 74 -2.69 6.51 -1.47
N PHE A 75 -1.94 5.43 -1.22
CA PHE A 75 -0.62 5.23 -1.81
C PHE A 75 -0.65 5.07 -3.33
N LEU A 76 -1.68 4.43 -3.89
CA LEU A 76 -1.86 4.38 -5.34
C LEU A 76 -2.08 5.79 -5.92
N GLY A 77 -3.02 6.55 -5.35
CA GLY A 77 -3.29 7.92 -5.79
C GLY A 77 -2.04 8.79 -5.75
N PHE A 78 -1.26 8.70 -4.67
CA PHE A 78 -0.02 9.46 -4.50
C PHE A 78 1.13 8.95 -5.40
N GLY A 79 1.21 7.64 -5.63
CA GLY A 79 2.21 7.06 -6.54
C GLY A 79 1.99 7.47 -8.00
N LEU A 80 0.73 7.53 -8.44
CA LEU A 80 0.37 7.97 -9.78
C LEU A 80 0.65 9.47 -10.00
N THR A 81 0.36 10.33 -9.02
CA THR A 81 0.71 11.76 -9.13
C THR A 81 2.21 11.99 -9.15
N LEU A 82 3.00 11.22 -8.39
CA LEU A 82 4.46 11.26 -8.47
C LEU A 82 5.00 10.86 -9.85
N PHE A 83 4.29 9.97 -10.56
CA PHE A 83 4.68 9.49 -11.87
C PHE A 83 4.34 10.48 -12.99
N GLN A 84 3.22 11.20 -12.88
CA GLN A 84 2.80 12.23 -13.84
C GLN A 84 3.67 13.49 -13.80
N ASN A 85 4.33 13.77 -12.68
CA ASN A 85 5.05 15.05 -12.46
C ASN A 85 6.57 14.96 -12.77
N ASN A 86 6.99 14.01 -13.61
CA ASN A 86 8.34 13.90 -14.17
C ASN A 86 8.35 14.26 -15.66
#